data_AF-A0A0L1IJC7-F1
#
_entry.id   AF-A0A0L1IJC7-F1
#
_cell.length_a   1.000
_cell.length_b   1.000
_cell.length_c   1.000
_cell.angle_alpha   90.00
_cell.angle_beta   90.00
_cell.angle_gamma   90.00
#
_symmetry.space_group_name_H-M   'P 1'
#
loop_
_entity.id
_entity.type
_entity.pdbx_description
1 polymer ?
#
loop_
_entity_poly.entity_id
_entity_poly.type
_entity_poly.pdbx_seq_one_letter_code
_entity_poly.pdbx_strand_id
1 'polypeptide(L)'
;MLKGASILTLTLSSFLVSCSSNIINKSPNSNILNKDLNNKLNNNTDQKNNKIDQNQSNTTQKQDNNNDTKINNFIKITKELNNQFQVLNSSYKINSLISSVSFENKQIDLTKHQDIDYVDLEQYVDLLKDILNQTIYNDNLYSLTQLLETKTNNNQITISLTNKYQANDKNKHKDFSLTEFIKFDYLTQQITISNVNFYNLLNPYQNESNLEYFDHFKLLEKKPLIINLNKYDIFIFNKENKLYLPLLVLNQIFLAESEKQIFFNNNKILVFEIFDLFSTTNNETKKVLISNKKNLKISNHLKQFQYNYLYFLLDNFYPIKLDKSYQTYLEKYKNDLLSDDLKHFKTTNLLIRGLNDIHTKILLQSPIYDLNTNDSELEINNDKQRTDRVAKFRKYERDISKLASDLHEKDIRYTNDNKTAIIKIDIFHKWYTVDAVKKQLEEIKNNKTVKNVVFDLSLNRGGSIVAVYQILGYLTDQKYNYHKLYPTTNDKQILQIQSKVGRFDFNYYILSSPINYSAGNSFAAISKTNKLAKIIGFNSGGGASEVRISILPTGSIIRKSSIYTLTDQKWNSYEYEVKPDIEFDKTNDYDFKKLFDLDYIQTVINNDQNK
;
A
#
# COMPACT_ATOMS: atom_id res chain seq x y z
N MET A 1 -51.11 -8.70 8.84
CA MET A 1 -50.88 -7.36 9.44
C MET A 1 -49.39 -7.08 9.43
N LEU A 2 -49.00 -6.10 8.61
CA LEU A 2 -47.62 -5.68 8.32
C LEU A 2 -47.00 -4.86 9.46
N LYS A 3 -45.67 -4.93 9.59
CA LYS A 3 -44.70 -3.86 9.96
C LYS A 3 -43.30 -4.52 9.89
N GLY A 4 -42.28 -4.05 9.18
CA GLY A 4 -42.05 -2.81 8.43
C GLY A 4 -40.54 -2.59 8.44
N ALA A 5 -39.81 -3.15 7.48
CA ALA A 5 -38.38 -2.91 7.28
C ALA A 5 -38.22 -1.70 6.35
N SER A 6 -37.65 -0.62 6.86
CA SER A 6 -37.33 0.57 6.06
C SER A 6 -35.92 0.42 5.49
N ILE A 7 -35.85 0.10 4.21
CA ILE A 7 -34.64 0.16 3.39
C ILE A 7 -34.52 1.61 2.93
N LEU A 8 -33.49 2.32 3.39
CA LEU A 8 -33.18 3.67 2.91
C LEU A 8 -32.32 3.55 1.64
N THR A 9 -32.97 3.76 0.51
CA THR A 9 -32.37 3.97 -0.81
C THR A 9 -31.70 5.34 -0.86
N LEU A 10 -30.45 5.40 -1.33
CA LEU A 10 -29.79 6.64 -1.72
C LEU A 10 -29.39 6.53 -3.20
N THR A 11 -30.14 7.27 -4.03
CA THR A 11 -29.97 7.43 -5.47
C THR A 11 -28.97 8.53 -5.82
N LEU A 12 -28.22 8.24 -6.89
CA LEU A 12 -27.51 9.09 -7.87
C LEU A 12 -27.37 10.61 -7.65
N SER A 13 -26.15 11.12 -7.93
CA SER A 13 -25.95 11.95 -9.13
C SER A 13 -24.47 12.06 -9.54
N SER A 14 -24.24 11.83 -10.82
CA SER A 14 -23.07 12.17 -11.63
C SER A 14 -23.01 13.67 -11.86
N PHE A 15 -21.81 14.28 -11.99
CA PHE A 15 -21.54 15.33 -12.99
C PHE A 15 -20.03 15.60 -13.19
N LEU A 16 -19.70 15.77 -14.46
CA LEU A 16 -18.44 16.21 -15.04
C LEU A 16 -18.17 17.69 -14.72
N VAL A 17 -16.92 18.05 -14.42
CA VAL A 17 -16.47 19.44 -14.46
C VAL A 17 -15.60 19.65 -15.70
N SER A 18 -16.15 20.41 -16.64
CA SER A 18 -15.46 21.00 -17.77
C SER A 18 -14.80 22.32 -17.33
N CYS A 19 -13.49 22.48 -17.58
CA CYS A 19 -12.83 23.77 -17.48
C CYS A 19 -12.77 24.40 -18.87
N SER A 20 -13.47 25.53 -19.03
CA SER A 20 -13.36 26.46 -20.15
C SER A 20 -11.97 27.09 -20.17
N SER A 21 -11.40 27.21 -21.38
CA SER A 21 -10.12 27.90 -21.61
C SER A 21 -10.37 29.19 -22.36
N ASN A 22 -9.95 30.31 -21.78
CA ASN A 22 -9.89 31.59 -22.46
C ASN A 22 -8.58 31.71 -23.23
N ILE A 23 -8.74 32.04 -24.51
CA ILE A 23 -7.73 32.27 -25.54
C ILE A 23 -7.18 33.69 -25.38
N ILE A 24 -5.86 33.86 -25.30
CA ILE A 24 -5.18 35.08 -25.77
C ILE A 24 -3.89 34.69 -26.51
N ASN A 25 -3.83 35.15 -27.76
CA ASN A 25 -2.71 35.07 -28.70
C ASN A 25 -1.49 35.89 -28.24
N LYS A 26 -0.28 35.37 -28.51
CA LYS A 26 0.74 36.05 -29.33
C LYS A 26 1.93 35.13 -29.66
N SER A 27 2.34 35.22 -30.91
CA SER A 27 3.37 34.51 -31.68
C SER A 27 4.76 35.19 -31.58
N PRO A 28 5.76 34.87 -32.44
CA PRO A 28 6.68 33.73 -32.38
C PRO A 28 8.17 34.19 -32.45
N ASN A 29 9.08 33.25 -32.78
CA ASN A 29 10.53 33.37 -33.10
C ASN A 29 11.47 33.06 -31.92
N SER A 30 12.58 32.32 -32.06
CA SER A 30 13.27 31.74 -33.22
C SER A 30 14.41 30.81 -32.74
N ASN A 31 14.64 29.73 -33.49
CA ASN A 31 15.93 29.23 -33.98
C ASN A 31 17.11 28.80 -33.06
N ILE A 32 17.51 27.54 -33.29
CA ILE A 32 18.88 27.02 -33.57
C ILE A 32 19.88 26.94 -32.38
N LEU A 33 20.30 25.73 -31.99
CA LEU A 33 21.58 25.10 -32.42
C LEU A 33 21.77 23.70 -31.80
N ASN A 34 22.18 22.75 -32.64
CA ASN A 34 22.68 21.41 -32.30
C ASN A 34 24.09 21.47 -31.69
N LYS A 35 24.47 20.49 -30.85
CA LYS A 35 25.43 19.41 -31.17
C LYS A 35 26.09 18.79 -29.93
N ASP A 36 26.08 17.46 -29.97
CA ASP A 36 27.16 16.51 -29.67
C ASP A 36 27.85 16.52 -28.29
N LEU A 37 27.78 15.37 -27.61
CA LEU A 37 28.98 14.54 -27.40
C LEU A 37 28.62 13.12 -26.90
N ASN A 38 29.06 12.15 -27.70
CA ASN A 38 29.01 10.72 -27.47
C ASN A 38 30.28 10.21 -26.77
N ASN A 39 30.08 9.16 -25.97
CA ASN A 39 30.94 7.99 -25.74
C ASN A 39 32.39 8.14 -25.23
N LYS A 40 32.66 7.40 -24.13
CA LYS A 40 33.70 6.35 -24.13
C LYS A 40 33.57 5.39 -22.93
N LEU A 41 33.25 4.14 -23.25
CA LEU A 41 33.62 2.92 -22.51
C LEU A 41 35.11 2.63 -22.76
N ASN A 42 35.83 2.08 -21.76
CA ASN A 42 36.54 0.82 -21.95
C ASN A 42 37.12 0.22 -20.65
N ASN A 43 37.12 -1.11 -20.68
CA ASN A 43 37.58 -2.09 -19.71
C ASN A 43 39.10 -2.07 -19.48
N ASN A 44 39.54 -2.66 -18.36
CA ASN A 44 40.72 -3.54 -18.34
C ASN A 44 40.65 -4.51 -17.15
N THR A 45 40.62 -5.80 -17.48
CA THR A 45 41.04 -6.94 -16.68
C THR A 45 42.52 -7.21 -16.93
N ASP A 46 43.31 -7.55 -15.91
CA ASP A 46 44.02 -8.84 -15.85
C ASP A 46 44.92 -9.03 -14.62
N GLN A 47 45.05 -10.32 -14.30
CA GLN A 47 45.61 -11.05 -13.17
C GLN A 47 47.08 -10.75 -12.80
N LYS A 48 47.42 -10.93 -11.51
CA LYS A 48 48.60 -11.71 -11.08
C LYS A 48 48.49 -12.23 -9.63
N ASN A 49 48.82 -13.51 -9.50
CA ASN A 49 48.70 -14.40 -8.34
C ASN A 49 49.82 -14.24 -7.29
N ASN A 50 49.52 -14.80 -6.10
CA ASN A 50 50.40 -15.40 -5.09
C ASN A 50 51.15 -14.51 -4.09
N LYS A 51 50.55 -14.39 -2.88
CA LYS A 51 51.22 -14.59 -1.58
C LYS A 51 50.14 -14.76 -0.49
N ILE A 52 49.80 -16.02 -0.20
CA ILE A 52 49.07 -16.44 1.00
C ILE A 52 50.06 -17.21 1.84
N ASP A 53 50.42 -16.67 3.01
CA ASP A 53 50.32 -17.33 4.32
C ASP A 53 51.09 -16.53 5.38
N GLN A 54 50.51 -16.48 6.59
CA GLN A 54 51.02 -15.90 7.85
C GLN A 54 50.64 -14.46 8.26
N ASN A 55 49.44 -13.95 7.91
CA ASN A 55 48.96 -12.69 8.53
C ASN A 55 47.44 -12.61 8.80
N GLN A 56 46.77 -13.74 9.02
CA GLN A 56 45.30 -13.81 9.21
C GLN A 56 44.83 -14.07 10.65
N SER A 57 45.68 -13.88 11.66
CA SER A 57 45.30 -14.01 13.09
C SER A 57 45.25 -12.69 13.87
N ASN A 58 45.73 -11.57 13.31
CA ASN A 58 45.77 -10.27 14.01
C ASN A 58 44.76 -9.22 13.49
N THR A 59 44.03 -9.51 12.42
CA THR A 59 43.03 -8.60 11.81
C THR A 59 41.63 -8.82 12.36
N THR A 60 41.30 -10.02 12.83
CA THR A 60 40.00 -10.36 13.43
C THR A 60 39.83 -9.70 14.81
N GLN A 61 40.86 -9.74 15.67
CA GLN A 61 40.82 -9.08 16.99
C GLN A 61 40.74 -7.53 16.93
N LYS A 62 41.24 -6.88 15.87
CA LYS A 62 41.13 -5.43 15.71
C LYS A 62 39.77 -4.98 15.15
N GLN A 63 39.05 -5.82 14.41
CA GLN A 63 37.68 -5.55 13.99
C GLN A 63 36.68 -5.79 15.12
N ASP A 64 36.89 -6.82 15.94
CA ASP A 64 36.03 -7.11 17.10
C ASP A 64 36.16 -6.04 18.19
N ASN A 65 37.39 -5.63 18.56
CA ASN A 65 37.60 -4.56 19.54
C ASN A 65 37.03 -3.19 19.11
N ASN A 66 37.00 -2.89 17.80
CA ASN A 66 36.41 -1.66 17.28
C ASN A 66 34.87 -1.68 17.30
N ASN A 67 34.25 -2.85 17.14
CA ASN A 67 32.80 -3.00 17.25
C ASN A 67 32.36 -2.92 18.72
N ASP A 68 33.09 -3.55 19.64
CA ASP A 68 32.80 -3.50 21.07
C ASP A 68 32.91 -2.07 21.63
N THR A 69 33.93 -1.32 21.19
CA THR A 69 34.10 0.09 21.60
C THR A 69 32.97 0.98 21.08
N LYS A 70 32.48 0.75 19.85
CA LYS A 70 31.33 1.48 19.29
C LYS A 70 30.04 1.16 20.04
N ILE A 71 29.78 -0.12 20.30
CA ILE A 71 28.58 -0.57 21.05
C ILE A 71 28.58 0.04 22.45
N ASN A 72 29.72 0.03 23.15
CA ASN A 72 29.83 0.62 24.48
C ASN A 72 29.59 2.14 24.48
N ASN A 73 30.08 2.86 23.47
CA ASN A 73 29.80 4.29 23.32
C ASN A 73 28.30 4.56 23.06
N PHE A 74 27.64 3.76 22.21
CA PHE A 74 26.19 3.89 22.00
C PHE A 74 25.39 3.66 23.28
N ILE A 75 25.73 2.61 24.03
CA ILE A 75 25.07 2.31 25.31
C ILE A 75 25.23 3.49 26.28
N LYS A 76 26.40 4.13 26.31
CA LYS A 76 26.63 5.32 27.16
C LYS A 76 25.73 6.48 26.76
N ILE A 77 25.67 6.83 25.47
CA ILE A 77 24.80 7.89 24.95
C ILE A 77 23.33 7.60 25.27
N THR A 78 22.88 6.37 25.06
CA THR A 78 21.51 5.94 25.39
C THR A 78 21.19 6.14 26.88
N LYS A 79 22.13 5.84 27.78
CA LYS A 79 21.95 6.07 29.23
C LYS A 79 21.86 7.56 29.56
N GLU A 80 22.68 8.39 28.92
CA GLU A 80 22.65 9.85 29.11
C GLU A 80 21.33 10.46 28.62
N LEU A 81 20.85 10.05 27.43
CA LEU A 81 19.56 10.48 26.90
C LEU A 81 18.40 10.07 27.81
N ASN A 82 18.41 8.84 28.33
CA ASN A 82 17.42 8.37 29.30
C ASN A 82 17.38 9.20 30.59
N ASN A 83 18.54 9.64 31.07
CA ASN A 83 18.61 10.48 32.27
C ASN A 83 17.97 11.87 32.05
N GLN A 84 17.99 12.38 30.83
CA GLN A 84 17.37 13.65 30.45
C GLN A 84 15.87 13.54 30.17
N PHE A 85 15.36 12.33 29.90
CA PHE A 85 13.95 12.10 29.65
C PHE A 85 13.13 12.23 30.94
N GLN A 86 12.12 13.10 30.87
CA GLN A 86 11.17 13.35 31.96
C GLN A 86 9.78 12.89 31.54
N VAL A 87 9.08 12.26 32.46
CA VAL A 87 7.71 11.80 32.27
C VAL A 87 6.78 12.82 32.91
N LEU A 88 6.15 13.64 32.08
CA LEU A 88 5.17 14.65 32.46
C LEU A 88 3.84 14.29 31.78
N ASN A 89 3.14 13.32 32.37
CA ASN A 89 1.93 12.76 31.79
C ASN A 89 0.83 13.81 31.66
N SER A 90 0.27 13.89 30.45
CA SER A 90 -0.98 14.54 30.15
C SER A 90 -1.97 13.47 29.69
N SER A 91 -3.12 13.40 30.36
CA SER A 91 -4.12 12.36 30.08
C SER A 91 -5.12 12.83 29.02
N TYR A 92 -5.38 11.97 28.04
CA TYR A 92 -6.25 12.26 26.90
C TYR A 92 -7.34 11.20 26.76
N LYS A 93 -8.55 11.63 26.38
CA LYS A 93 -9.66 10.71 26.09
C LYS A 93 -9.40 9.90 24.83
N ILE A 94 -9.88 8.66 24.83
CA ILE A 94 -9.86 7.76 23.68
C ILE A 94 -11.28 7.65 23.12
N ASN A 95 -11.42 7.91 21.81
CA ASN A 95 -12.70 7.86 21.12
C ASN A 95 -12.56 6.98 19.87
N SER A 96 -13.45 5.99 19.73
CA SER A 96 -13.59 5.25 18.48
C SER A 96 -14.58 5.96 17.55
N LEU A 97 -14.24 6.08 16.27
CA LEU A 97 -15.16 6.41 15.19
C LEU A 97 -15.73 5.14 14.52
N ILE A 98 -15.29 3.97 14.99
CA ILE A 98 -15.72 2.65 14.55
C ILE A 98 -16.72 2.11 15.57
N SER A 99 -17.96 1.90 15.16
CA SER A 99 -19.05 1.51 16.09
C SER A 99 -18.84 0.15 16.77
N SER A 100 -18.03 -0.73 16.17
CA SER A 100 -17.72 -2.06 16.71
C SER A 100 -16.55 -2.08 17.70
N VAL A 101 -15.87 -0.95 17.91
CA VAL A 101 -14.71 -0.86 18.80
C VAL A 101 -15.08 -0.06 20.04
N SER A 102 -14.91 -0.68 21.21
CA SER A 102 -15.08 -0.07 22.53
C SER A 102 -13.85 -0.29 23.38
N PHE A 103 -13.47 0.71 24.17
CA PHE A 103 -12.26 0.65 24.99
C PHE A 103 -12.57 0.36 26.45
N GLU A 104 -11.82 -0.58 27.04
CA GLU A 104 -11.84 -0.83 28.49
C GLU A 104 -11.30 0.38 29.23
N ASN A 105 -10.12 0.87 28.82
CA ASN A 105 -9.57 2.13 29.29
C ASN A 105 -9.92 3.29 28.35
N LYS A 106 -10.62 4.31 28.86
CA LYS A 106 -11.08 5.46 28.07
C LYS A 106 -10.07 6.61 28.04
N GLN A 107 -8.89 6.43 28.62
CA GLN A 107 -7.85 7.45 28.71
C GLN A 107 -6.47 6.86 28.39
N ILE A 108 -5.59 7.70 27.84
CA ILE A 108 -4.19 7.37 27.62
C ILE A 108 -3.32 8.55 28.08
N ASP A 109 -2.19 8.26 28.70
CA ASP A 109 -1.24 9.28 29.11
C ASP A 109 -0.15 9.44 28.06
N LEU A 110 0.07 10.68 27.63
CA LEU A 110 1.20 11.04 26.76
C LEU A 110 2.15 11.97 27.53
N THR A 111 3.45 11.80 27.30
CA THR A 111 4.49 12.73 27.76
C THR A 111 5.18 13.36 26.57
N LYS A 112 5.61 14.62 26.69
CA LYS A 112 6.31 15.31 25.61
C LYS A 112 7.82 15.27 25.79
N HIS A 113 8.52 14.95 24.71
CA HIS A 113 9.96 15.16 24.60
C HIS A 113 10.26 15.86 23.29
N GLN A 114 10.87 17.07 23.37
CA GLN A 114 11.14 17.91 22.19
C GLN A 114 9.89 18.09 21.29
N ASP A 115 8.75 18.41 21.91
CA ASP A 115 7.43 18.57 21.26
C ASP A 115 6.83 17.32 20.59
N ILE A 116 7.45 16.15 20.74
CA ILE A 116 6.96 14.87 20.21
C ILE A 116 6.18 14.16 21.32
N ASP A 117 5.01 13.61 20.99
CA ASP A 117 4.19 12.85 21.93
C ASP A 117 4.69 11.41 22.06
N TYR A 118 5.17 11.08 23.26
CA TYR A 118 5.61 9.75 23.68
C TYR A 118 4.54 9.08 24.53
N VAL A 119 4.44 7.76 24.41
CA VAL A 119 3.51 6.93 25.18
C VAL A 119 4.24 5.72 25.76
N ASP A 120 3.80 5.30 26.94
CA ASP A 120 4.21 4.02 27.55
C ASP A 120 3.79 2.87 26.62
N LEU A 121 4.74 2.02 26.27
CA LEU A 121 4.53 0.88 25.38
C LEU A 121 3.42 -0.04 25.90
N GLU A 122 3.34 -0.28 27.21
CA GLU A 122 2.30 -1.15 27.77
C GLU A 122 0.91 -0.53 27.63
N GLN A 123 0.76 0.79 27.88
CA GLN A 123 -0.50 1.50 27.65
C GLN A 123 -0.93 1.44 26.17
N TYR A 124 0.03 1.55 25.24
CA TYR A 124 -0.27 1.41 23.82
C TYR A 124 -0.70 -0.01 23.45
N VAL A 125 -0.08 -1.04 24.03
CA VAL A 125 -0.48 -2.44 23.83
C VAL A 125 -1.87 -2.72 24.39
N ASP A 126 -2.22 -2.13 25.53
CA ASP A 126 -3.56 -2.25 26.09
C ASP A 126 -4.61 -1.61 25.17
N LEU A 127 -4.32 -0.43 24.63
CA LEU A 127 -5.16 0.19 23.59
C LEU A 127 -5.31 -0.73 22.36
N LEU A 128 -4.24 -1.40 21.93
CA LEU A 128 -4.32 -2.32 20.78
C LEU A 128 -5.23 -3.52 21.06
N LYS A 129 -5.27 -4.06 22.28
CA LYS A 129 -6.14 -5.21 22.61
C LYS A 129 -7.61 -4.93 22.29
N ASP A 130 -8.07 -3.72 22.55
CA ASP A 130 -9.45 -3.29 22.29
C ASP A 130 -9.72 -3.04 20.79
N ILE A 131 -8.69 -2.76 20.00
CA ILE A 131 -8.77 -2.59 18.55
C ILE A 131 -8.82 -3.96 17.84
N LEU A 132 -8.21 -4.98 18.44
CA LEU A 132 -8.27 -6.36 17.98
C LEU A 132 -9.63 -6.97 18.31
N ASN A 133 -10.25 -7.60 17.32
CA ASN A 133 -11.59 -8.16 17.48
C ASN A 133 -11.51 -9.69 17.63
N GLN A 134 -12.41 -10.25 18.44
CA GLN A 134 -12.79 -11.65 18.29
C GLN A 134 -13.65 -11.77 17.03
N THR A 135 -13.33 -12.74 16.18
CA THR A 135 -14.03 -12.91 14.90
C THR A 135 -14.23 -14.38 14.60
N ILE A 136 -15.23 -14.67 13.77
CA ILE A 136 -15.41 -16.00 13.22
C ILE A 136 -14.51 -16.12 11.98
N TYR A 137 -13.84 -17.26 11.83
CA TYR A 137 -12.83 -17.49 10.79
C TYR A 137 -13.20 -18.65 9.87
N ASN A 138 -12.92 -18.49 8.58
CA ASN A 138 -13.02 -19.53 7.55
C ASN A 138 -14.43 -20.15 7.47
N ASP A 139 -15.46 -19.38 7.08
CA ASP A 139 -16.86 -19.83 6.94
C ASP A 139 -17.44 -20.48 8.20
N ASN A 140 -17.14 -19.93 9.37
CA ASN A 140 -17.55 -20.48 10.66
C ASN A 140 -16.96 -21.87 10.97
N LEU A 141 -15.81 -22.22 10.39
CA LEU A 141 -15.08 -23.42 10.78
C LEU A 141 -14.33 -23.25 12.10
N TYR A 142 -13.83 -22.04 12.36
CA TYR A 142 -13.09 -21.73 13.58
C TYR A 142 -13.61 -20.47 14.28
N SER A 143 -13.61 -20.50 15.60
CA SER A 143 -13.58 -19.28 16.42
C SER A 143 -12.13 -18.79 16.52
N LEU A 144 -11.88 -17.51 16.20
CA LEU A 144 -10.57 -16.88 16.33
C LEU A 144 -10.53 -15.98 17.57
N THR A 145 -9.57 -16.27 18.45
CA THR A 145 -9.19 -15.40 19.58
C THR A 145 -7.77 -14.89 19.38
N GLN A 146 -7.60 -13.57 19.37
CA GLN A 146 -6.28 -12.92 19.34
C GLN A 146 -5.84 -12.60 20.78
N LEU A 147 -4.60 -12.91 21.12
CA LEU A 147 -4.03 -12.65 22.45
C LEU A 147 -2.71 -11.89 22.31
N LEU A 148 -2.58 -10.76 23.00
CA LEU A 148 -1.34 -10.00 23.13
C LEU A 148 -0.75 -10.23 24.52
N GLU A 149 0.47 -10.73 24.55
CA GLU A 149 1.22 -10.99 25.79
C GLU A 149 2.53 -10.20 25.80
N THR A 150 2.77 -9.47 26.90
CA THR A 150 4.01 -8.71 27.11
C THR A 150 4.93 -9.49 28.03
N LYS A 151 6.21 -9.62 27.65
CA LYS A 151 7.27 -10.21 28.46
C LYS A 151 8.45 -9.23 28.55
N THR A 152 8.84 -8.91 29.77
CA THR A 152 9.97 -8.02 30.05
C THR A 152 11.16 -8.84 30.54
N ASN A 153 12.31 -8.63 29.91
CA ASN A 153 13.58 -9.22 30.32
C ASN A 153 14.67 -8.15 30.26
N ASN A 154 15.14 -7.70 31.42
CA ASN A 154 16.17 -6.68 31.56
C ASN A 154 15.86 -5.42 30.72
N ASN A 155 16.55 -5.26 29.59
CA ASN A 155 16.45 -4.13 28.67
C ASN A 155 15.51 -4.34 27.48
N GLN A 156 14.81 -5.47 27.46
CA GLN A 156 13.98 -5.87 26.34
C GLN A 156 12.54 -6.08 26.77
N ILE A 157 11.61 -5.57 25.97
CA ILE A 157 10.19 -5.92 26.05
C ILE A 157 9.82 -6.67 24.77
N THR A 158 9.24 -7.85 24.91
CA THR A 158 8.72 -8.66 23.81
C THR A 158 7.20 -8.71 23.89
N ILE A 159 6.52 -8.33 22.81
CA ILE A 159 5.07 -8.39 22.67
C ILE A 159 4.76 -9.51 21.68
N SER A 160 4.11 -10.57 22.14
CA SER A 160 3.71 -11.72 21.34
C SER A 160 2.24 -11.61 20.98
N LEU A 161 1.92 -11.73 19.69
CA LEU A 161 0.56 -11.86 19.18
C LEU A 161 0.29 -13.34 18.85
N THR A 162 -0.66 -13.94 19.56
CA THR A 162 -1.09 -15.33 19.32
C THR A 162 -2.52 -15.36 18.82
N ASN A 163 -2.73 -15.89 17.63
CA ASN A 163 -4.04 -16.21 17.09
C ASN A 163 -4.36 -17.67 17.43
N LYS A 164 -5.38 -17.90 18.27
CA LYS A 164 -5.91 -19.22 18.60
C LYS A 164 -7.14 -19.51 17.75
N TYR A 165 -7.09 -20.59 16.97
CA TYR A 165 -8.17 -21.04 16.11
C TYR A 165 -8.79 -22.29 16.73
N GLN A 166 -10.01 -22.17 17.24
CA GLN A 166 -10.74 -23.26 17.88
C GLN A 166 -11.77 -23.81 16.90
N ALA A 167 -11.69 -25.10 16.58
CA ALA A 167 -12.60 -25.73 15.65
C ALA A 167 -14.02 -25.78 16.22
N ASN A 168 -14.98 -25.30 15.44
CA ASN A 168 -16.39 -25.34 15.81
C ASN A 168 -16.96 -26.77 15.74
N ASP A 169 -16.43 -27.61 14.83
CA ASP A 169 -16.68 -29.05 14.78
C ASP A 169 -15.36 -29.82 14.98
N LYS A 170 -15.10 -30.21 16.22
CA LYS A 170 -13.88 -30.92 16.63
C LYS A 170 -13.74 -32.32 16.03
N ASN A 171 -14.81 -32.87 15.45
CA ASN A 171 -14.74 -34.17 14.77
C ASN A 171 -14.14 -34.07 13.37
N LYS A 172 -14.18 -32.87 12.75
CA LYS A 172 -13.67 -32.62 11.39
C LYS A 172 -12.37 -31.85 11.36
N HIS A 173 -12.15 -30.99 12.35
CA HIS A 173 -11.03 -30.05 12.38
C HIS A 173 -10.35 -30.03 13.75
N LYS A 174 -9.05 -29.71 13.77
CA LYS A 174 -8.26 -29.60 14.99
C LYS A 174 -7.99 -28.14 15.31
N ASP A 175 -8.01 -27.83 16.61
CA ASP A 175 -7.56 -26.54 17.11
C ASP A 175 -6.09 -26.32 16.72
N PHE A 176 -5.72 -25.08 16.39
CA PHE A 176 -4.34 -24.71 16.13
C PHE A 176 -4.06 -23.27 16.58
N SER A 177 -2.79 -22.87 16.63
CA SER A 177 -2.41 -21.51 16.98
C SER A 177 -1.22 -21.04 16.18
N LEU A 178 -1.19 -19.75 15.90
CA LEU A 178 -0.08 -19.06 15.22
C LEU A 178 0.41 -17.94 16.14
N THR A 179 1.72 -17.84 16.32
CA THR A 179 2.32 -16.82 17.19
C THR A 179 3.46 -16.12 16.47
N GLU A 180 3.44 -14.79 16.54
CA GLU A 180 4.51 -13.91 16.06
C GLU A 180 4.81 -12.86 17.14
N PHE A 181 5.94 -12.17 17.06
CA PHE A 181 6.34 -11.21 18.11
C PHE A 181 7.01 -9.95 17.57
N ILE A 182 6.96 -8.90 18.38
CA ILE A 182 7.79 -7.70 18.24
C ILE A 182 8.61 -7.54 19.51
N LYS A 183 9.92 -7.35 19.36
CA LYS A 183 10.85 -7.11 20.46
C LYS A 183 11.41 -5.71 20.38
N PHE A 184 11.40 -5.00 21.50
CA PHE A 184 11.94 -3.67 21.70
C PHE A 184 13.16 -3.76 22.61
N ASP A 185 14.31 -3.27 22.14
CA ASP A 185 15.54 -3.19 22.93
C ASP A 185 15.97 -1.73 23.06
N TYR A 186 15.81 -1.17 24.27
CA TYR A 186 16.12 0.25 24.49
C TYR A 186 17.63 0.51 24.55
N LEU A 187 18.47 -0.46 24.92
CA LEU A 187 19.92 -0.21 25.00
C LEU A 187 20.53 -0.12 23.61
N THR A 188 20.13 -1.02 22.71
CA THR A 188 20.59 -1.03 21.32
C THR A 188 19.75 -0.16 20.39
N GLN A 189 18.61 0.36 20.87
CA GLN A 189 17.64 1.15 20.10
C GLN A 189 17.12 0.38 18.89
N GLN A 190 16.88 -0.92 19.07
CA GLN A 190 16.44 -1.81 18.01
C GLN A 190 15.02 -2.32 18.24
N ILE A 191 14.28 -2.47 17.15
CA ILE A 191 12.99 -3.14 17.10
C ILE A 191 13.13 -4.34 16.16
N THR A 192 12.76 -5.52 16.64
CA THR A 192 12.77 -6.77 15.86
C THR A 192 11.35 -7.29 15.73
N ILE A 193 10.83 -7.34 14.52
CA ILE A 193 9.58 -8.01 14.18
C ILE A 193 9.94 -9.41 13.69
N SER A 194 9.36 -10.45 14.28
CA SER A 194 9.74 -11.85 14.05
C SER A 194 9.75 -12.24 12.58
N ASN A 195 8.73 -11.81 11.84
CA ASN A 195 8.65 -11.79 10.39
C ASN A 195 7.37 -11.03 9.94
N VAL A 196 7.21 -10.83 8.64
CA VAL A 196 6.07 -10.11 8.03
C VAL A 196 4.69 -10.74 8.31
N ASN A 197 4.63 -12.01 8.73
CA ASN A 197 3.39 -12.68 9.11
C ASN A 197 2.75 -12.07 10.35
N PHE A 198 3.49 -11.32 11.18
CA PHE A 198 2.91 -10.54 12.29
C PHE A 198 1.71 -9.69 11.82
N TYR A 199 1.83 -9.05 10.65
CA TYR A 199 0.77 -8.21 10.07
C TYR A 199 -0.45 -9.01 9.59
N ASN A 200 -0.22 -10.25 9.12
CA ASN A 200 -1.32 -11.15 8.74
C ASN A 200 -2.03 -11.71 9.98
N LEU A 201 -1.31 -11.91 11.09
CA LEU A 201 -1.95 -12.30 12.35
C LEU A 201 -2.82 -11.17 12.90
N LEU A 202 -2.38 -9.91 12.72
CA LEU A 202 -3.12 -8.73 13.13
C LEU A 202 -4.43 -8.57 12.33
N ASN A 203 -4.37 -8.77 11.01
CA ASN A 203 -5.52 -8.68 10.11
C ASN A 203 -5.64 -9.98 9.27
N PRO A 204 -6.16 -11.07 9.84
CA PRO A 204 -6.24 -12.35 9.14
C PRO A 204 -7.28 -12.31 8.02
N TYR A 205 -6.96 -12.87 6.85
CA TYR A 205 -7.94 -13.04 5.78
C TYR A 205 -9.07 -13.95 6.27
N GLN A 206 -10.30 -13.46 6.20
CA GLN A 206 -11.49 -14.24 6.52
C GLN A 206 -12.13 -14.71 5.21
N ASN A 207 -12.66 -15.93 5.19
CA ASN A 207 -13.52 -16.33 4.07
C ASN A 207 -14.68 -15.36 3.98
N GLU A 208 -15.00 -15.04 2.73
CA GLU A 208 -16.20 -14.31 2.40
C GLU A 208 -17.14 -15.27 1.65
N SER A 209 -18.44 -14.95 1.57
CA SER A 209 -19.45 -15.86 1.02
C SER A 209 -19.08 -16.51 -0.33
N ASN A 210 -18.26 -15.85 -1.15
CA ASN A 210 -17.82 -16.31 -2.46
C ASN A 210 -16.31 -16.61 -2.59
N LEU A 211 -15.56 -16.61 -1.49
CA LEU A 211 -14.09 -16.77 -1.49
C LEU A 211 -13.63 -17.68 -0.35
N GLU A 212 -12.80 -18.66 -0.70
CA GLU A 212 -12.05 -19.50 0.23
C GLU A 212 -10.56 -19.22 0.13
N TYR A 213 -9.92 -19.14 1.29
CA TYR A 213 -8.47 -18.98 1.42
C TYR A 213 -7.86 -20.28 1.95
N PHE A 214 -6.87 -20.82 1.24
CA PHE A 214 -6.25 -22.12 1.54
C PHE A 214 -4.82 -21.97 2.03
N ASP A 215 -4.35 -23.05 2.68
CA ASP A 215 -2.97 -23.28 3.10
C ASP A 215 -2.35 -22.06 3.74
N HIS A 216 -2.88 -21.73 4.93
CA HIS A 216 -2.52 -20.59 5.78
C HIS A 216 -1.11 -20.09 5.49
N PHE A 217 -1.04 -19.05 4.65
CA PHE A 217 0.17 -18.38 4.22
C PHE A 217 1.40 -19.28 4.12
N LYS A 218 1.66 -19.87 2.94
CA LYS A 218 2.95 -20.53 2.73
C LYS A 218 4.05 -19.47 2.61
N LEU A 219 4.59 -19.10 3.77
CA LEU A 219 5.75 -18.24 3.89
C LEU A 219 6.99 -19.08 3.59
N LEU A 220 7.65 -18.77 2.48
CA LEU A 220 8.79 -19.55 1.98
C LEU A 220 10.09 -19.21 2.72
N GLU A 221 10.18 -17.98 3.24
CA GLU A 221 11.32 -17.46 3.99
C GLU A 221 10.79 -16.72 5.23
N LYS A 222 11.42 -16.95 6.40
CA LYS A 222 11.05 -16.31 7.67
C LYS A 222 12.19 -15.41 8.14
N LYS A 223 12.32 -14.22 7.55
CA LYS A 223 13.35 -13.26 7.96
C LYS A 223 12.74 -12.21 8.89
N PRO A 224 13.39 -11.93 10.04
CA PRO A 224 12.94 -10.84 10.89
C PRO A 224 13.15 -9.49 10.20
N LEU A 225 12.23 -8.56 10.43
CA LEU A 225 12.46 -7.15 10.13
C LEU A 225 13.15 -6.51 11.34
N ILE A 226 14.41 -6.12 11.16
CA ILE A 226 15.23 -5.47 12.19
C ILE A 226 15.36 -3.99 11.86
N ILE A 227 14.82 -3.15 12.74
CA ILE A 227 14.83 -1.70 12.61
C ILE A 227 15.80 -1.14 13.64
N ASN A 228 16.88 -0.50 13.19
CA ASN A 228 17.78 0.27 14.05
C ASN A 228 17.33 1.73 14.12
N LEU A 229 16.75 2.14 15.26
CA LEU A 229 16.17 3.47 15.40
C LEU A 229 17.22 4.59 15.48
N ASN A 230 18.45 4.29 15.89
CA ASN A 230 19.56 5.26 15.87
C ASN A 230 19.83 5.78 14.45
N LYS A 231 19.52 5.00 13.42
CA LYS A 231 19.66 5.42 12.02
C LYS A 231 18.76 6.61 11.65
N TYR A 232 17.70 6.81 12.42
CA TYR A 232 16.67 7.82 12.18
C TYR A 232 16.63 8.88 13.29
N ASP A 233 17.56 8.88 14.26
CA ASP A 233 17.48 9.69 15.48
C ASP A 233 16.10 9.59 16.17
N ILE A 234 15.57 8.37 16.25
CA ILE A 234 14.35 8.03 16.99
C ILE A 234 14.79 7.23 18.21
N PHE A 235 14.23 7.54 19.38
CA PHE A 235 14.67 6.96 20.64
C PHE A 235 13.55 6.25 21.38
N ILE A 236 13.89 5.10 21.96
CA ILE A 236 13.17 4.38 23.01
C ILE A 236 13.75 4.85 24.33
N PHE A 237 12.91 5.44 25.17
CA PHE A 237 13.31 5.79 26.53
C PHE A 237 12.90 4.71 27.52
N ASN A 238 13.69 4.50 28.57
CA ASN A 238 13.36 3.67 29.71
C ASN A 238 13.35 4.55 30.96
N LYS A 239 12.19 4.66 31.60
CA LYS A 239 12.01 5.33 32.89
C LYS A 239 11.23 4.40 33.80
N GLU A 240 11.81 4.07 34.96
CA GLU A 240 11.14 3.24 35.98
C GLU A 240 10.63 1.90 35.41
N ASN A 241 11.46 1.24 34.58
CA ASN A 241 11.16 -0.03 33.89
C ASN A 241 10.02 0.04 32.86
N LYS A 242 9.58 1.24 32.47
CA LYS A 242 8.62 1.47 31.40
C LYS A 242 9.31 2.00 30.16
N LEU A 243 8.97 1.43 29.00
CA LEU A 243 9.49 1.90 27.72
C LEU A 243 8.56 2.94 27.12
N TYR A 244 9.11 4.09 26.75
CA TYR A 244 8.40 5.17 26.09
C TYR A 244 8.90 5.33 24.65
N LEU A 245 7.98 5.36 23.69
CA LEU A 245 8.28 5.60 22.28
C LEU A 245 7.32 6.65 21.71
N PRO A 246 7.66 7.32 20.59
CA PRO A 246 6.72 8.20 19.91
C PRO A 246 5.46 7.44 19.51
N LEU A 247 4.28 7.99 19.81
CA LEU A 247 2.99 7.39 19.49
C LEU A 247 2.88 7.01 18.01
N LEU A 248 3.36 7.88 17.12
CA LEU A 248 3.32 7.66 15.66
C LEU A 248 4.26 6.55 15.18
N VAL A 249 5.35 6.31 15.89
CA VAL A 249 6.27 5.20 15.59
C VAL A 249 5.60 3.88 15.97
N LEU A 250 4.96 3.81 17.13
CA LEU A 250 4.18 2.63 17.54
C LEU A 250 2.98 2.39 16.62
N ASN A 251 2.25 3.45 16.23
CA ASN A 251 1.18 3.35 15.24
C ASN A 251 1.69 2.75 13.93
N GLN A 252 2.85 3.19 13.44
CA GLN A 252 3.43 2.63 12.22
C GLN A 252 3.92 1.20 12.39
N ILE A 253 4.55 0.84 13.52
CA ILE A 253 5.08 -0.51 13.76
C ILE A 253 3.96 -1.55 13.79
N PHE A 254 2.89 -1.27 14.56
CA PHE A 254 1.80 -2.21 14.77
C PHE A 254 0.75 -2.13 13.66
N LEU A 255 0.34 -0.92 13.27
CA LEU A 255 -0.81 -0.71 12.38
C LEU A 255 -0.40 -0.41 10.93
N ALA A 256 0.86 -0.60 10.51
CA ALA A 256 1.31 -0.37 9.13
C ALA A 256 0.38 -0.96 8.05
N GLU A 257 -0.11 -2.16 8.33
CA GLU A 257 -0.92 -2.97 7.41
C GLU A 257 -2.37 -3.11 7.88
N SER A 258 -2.77 -2.42 8.94
CA SER A 258 -4.15 -2.44 9.43
C SER A 258 -5.04 -1.40 8.73
N GLU A 259 -6.30 -1.78 8.55
CA GLU A 259 -7.36 -0.89 8.09
C GLU A 259 -7.85 0.05 9.19
N LYS A 260 -7.45 -0.18 10.44
CA LYS A 260 -7.71 0.69 11.59
C LYS A 260 -6.46 1.47 11.95
N GLN A 261 -6.60 2.74 12.32
CA GLN A 261 -5.49 3.63 12.65
C GLN A 261 -5.77 4.45 13.89
N ILE A 262 -4.71 4.84 14.61
CA ILE A 262 -4.77 5.70 15.79
C ILE A 262 -4.24 7.08 15.42
N PHE A 263 -5.00 8.13 15.73
CA PHE A 263 -4.64 9.52 15.45
C PHE A 263 -4.85 10.42 16.67
N PHE A 264 -3.82 11.17 17.04
CA PHE A 264 -3.92 12.20 18.07
C PHE A 264 -4.18 13.56 17.41
N ASN A 265 -5.31 14.19 17.72
CA ASN A 265 -5.69 15.48 17.13
C ASN A 265 -5.33 16.70 18.00
N ASN A 266 -4.36 16.58 18.92
CA ASN A 266 -4.02 17.58 19.97
C ASN A 266 -5.10 17.79 21.06
N ASN A 267 -6.08 16.91 21.18
CA ASN A 267 -7.10 16.95 22.25
C ASN A 267 -7.52 15.54 22.70
N LYS A 268 -7.62 14.59 21.77
CA LYS A 268 -8.01 13.21 22.06
C LYS A 268 -7.37 12.25 21.07
N ILE A 269 -7.29 10.99 21.48
CA ILE A 269 -6.96 9.87 20.61
C ILE A 269 -8.22 9.43 19.88
N LEU A 270 -8.09 9.29 18.57
CA LEU A 270 -9.14 8.85 17.66
C LEU A 270 -8.73 7.52 17.03
N VAL A 271 -9.63 6.55 17.02
CA VAL A 271 -9.48 5.30 16.24
C VAL A 271 -10.47 5.32 15.09
N PHE A 272 -10.01 5.09 13.86
CA PHE A 272 -10.82 5.21 12.65
C PHE A 272 -10.41 4.19 11.58
N GLU A 273 -11.29 3.97 10.59
CA GLU A 273 -11.01 3.10 9.44
C GLU A 273 -10.46 3.89 8.24
N ILE A 274 -9.45 3.36 7.57
CA ILE A 274 -8.77 4.07 6.46
C ILE A 274 -9.69 4.36 5.27
N PHE A 275 -10.68 3.50 5.03
CA PHE A 275 -11.58 3.63 3.89
C PHE A 275 -12.52 4.83 4.02
N ASP A 276 -12.82 5.27 5.24
CA ASP A 276 -13.57 6.52 5.48
C ASP A 276 -12.86 7.73 4.88
N LEU A 277 -11.52 7.71 4.81
CA LEU A 277 -10.76 8.81 4.23
C LEU A 277 -10.75 8.78 2.70
N PHE A 278 -10.99 7.63 2.08
CA PHE A 278 -11.05 7.51 0.63
C PHE A 278 -12.40 7.97 0.07
N SER A 279 -13.45 7.99 0.91
CA SER A 279 -14.75 8.50 0.52
C SER A 279 -14.71 10.01 0.23
N THR A 280 -15.33 10.40 -0.88
CA THR A 280 -15.58 11.79 -1.25
C THR A 280 -16.92 12.30 -0.72
N THR A 281 -17.80 11.39 -0.28
CA THR A 281 -19.15 11.70 0.21
C THR A 281 -19.25 11.63 1.74
N ASN A 282 -18.44 10.78 2.39
CA ASN A 282 -18.35 10.69 3.85
C ASN A 282 -17.24 11.62 4.37
N ASN A 283 -17.64 12.83 4.76
CA ASN A 283 -16.73 13.82 5.35
C ASN A 283 -16.72 13.79 6.89
N GLU A 284 -17.50 12.94 7.56
CA GLU A 284 -17.60 12.98 9.02
C GLU A 284 -16.30 12.58 9.71
N THR A 285 -15.67 11.48 9.29
CA THR A 285 -14.36 11.07 9.81
C THR A 285 -13.33 12.18 9.62
N LYS A 286 -13.26 12.79 8.42
CA LYS A 286 -12.37 13.93 8.14
C LYS A 286 -12.67 15.13 9.05
N LYS A 287 -13.94 15.51 9.22
CA LYS A 287 -14.37 16.60 10.11
C LYS A 287 -13.95 16.36 11.55
N VAL A 288 -14.10 15.14 12.06
CA VAL A 288 -13.70 14.81 13.44
C VAL A 288 -12.18 14.86 13.60
N LEU A 289 -11.41 14.36 12.63
CA LEU A 289 -9.95 14.43 12.66
C LEU A 289 -9.43 15.88 12.71
N ILE A 290 -10.05 16.80 11.95
CA ILE A 290 -9.66 18.23 11.92
C ILE A 290 -10.29 19.09 13.02
N SER A 291 -11.15 18.54 13.87
CA SER A 291 -11.98 19.30 14.81
C SER A 291 -11.22 20.12 15.86
N ASN A 292 -9.93 19.86 16.04
CA ASN A 292 -9.06 20.59 16.97
C ASN A 292 -7.83 21.18 16.24
N LYS A 293 -8.00 21.52 14.96
CA LYS A 293 -7.01 22.28 14.19
C LYS A 293 -6.74 23.63 14.86
N LYS A 294 -5.48 24.00 15.04
CA LYS A 294 -5.09 25.26 15.70
C LYS A 294 -4.13 26.08 14.85
N ASN A 295 -4.28 27.40 14.89
CA ASN A 295 -3.30 28.33 14.33
C ASN A 295 -2.09 28.44 15.29
N LEU A 296 -1.17 27.49 15.17
CA LEU A 296 0.05 27.38 15.97
C LEU A 296 1.23 27.15 15.04
N LYS A 297 2.38 27.73 15.39
CA LYS A 297 3.63 27.48 14.68
C LYS A 297 4.12 26.06 14.92
N ILE A 298 4.54 25.36 13.87
CA ILE A 298 5.18 24.06 14.01
C ILE A 298 6.59 24.26 14.60
N SER A 299 6.92 23.52 15.66
CA SER A 299 8.24 23.61 16.28
C SER A 299 9.33 23.02 15.39
N ASN A 300 10.56 23.51 15.55
CA ASN A 300 11.71 23.01 14.79
C ASN A 300 12.02 21.54 15.12
N HIS A 301 11.83 21.14 16.39
CA HIS A 301 11.99 19.74 16.80
C HIS A 301 11.00 18.82 16.08
N LEU A 302 9.74 19.22 15.95
CA LEU A 302 8.74 18.41 15.25
C LEU A 302 9.03 18.32 13.73
N LYS A 303 9.53 19.39 13.11
CA LYS A 303 9.97 19.37 11.69
C LYS A 303 11.15 18.42 11.48
N GLN A 304 12.14 18.47 12.39
CA GLN A 304 13.27 17.55 12.37
C GLN A 304 12.80 16.10 12.57
N PHE A 305 11.87 15.87 13.51
CA PHE A 305 11.28 14.57 13.72
C PHE A 305 10.49 14.09 12.49
N GLN A 306 9.78 14.95 11.77
CA GLN A 306 9.14 14.56 10.50
C GLN A 306 10.14 14.14 9.43
N TYR A 307 11.26 14.85 9.28
CA TYR A 307 12.33 14.45 8.35
C TYR A 307 12.84 13.04 8.68
N ASN A 308 13.15 12.82 9.94
CA ASN A 308 13.63 11.56 10.50
C ASN A 308 12.60 10.42 10.36
N TYR A 309 11.34 10.71 10.66
CA TYR A 309 10.23 9.79 10.54
C TYR A 309 9.95 9.40 9.09
N LEU A 310 10.04 10.34 8.14
CA LEU A 310 9.92 10.02 6.72
C LEU A 310 11.02 9.07 6.26
N TYR A 311 12.24 9.22 6.79
CA TYR A 311 13.31 8.26 6.52
C TYR A 311 12.97 6.88 7.08
N PHE A 312 12.58 6.80 8.36
CA PHE A 312 12.11 5.57 8.98
C PHE A 312 10.96 4.91 8.21
N LEU A 313 9.96 5.69 7.81
CA LEU A 313 8.77 5.20 7.11
C LEU A 313 9.13 4.60 5.75
N LEU A 314 9.89 5.33 4.93
CA LEU A 314 10.21 4.91 3.57
C LEU A 314 11.22 3.76 3.56
N ASP A 315 12.16 3.73 4.49
CA ASP A 315 13.20 2.69 4.55
C ASP A 315 12.66 1.33 5.01
N ASN A 316 11.61 1.31 5.85
CA ASN A 316 11.11 0.08 6.47
C ASN A 316 9.72 -0.36 5.97
N PHE A 317 8.84 0.59 5.60
CA PHE A 317 7.41 0.33 5.35
C PHE A 317 6.93 0.74 3.97
N TYR A 318 7.85 0.91 3.01
CA TYR A 318 7.53 1.26 1.64
C TYR A 318 8.19 0.28 0.66
N PRO A 319 7.44 -0.37 -0.24
CA PRO A 319 7.90 -1.56 -0.93
C PRO A 319 8.70 -1.20 -2.20
N ILE A 320 8.48 -0.02 -2.74
CA ILE A 320 9.09 0.43 -3.99
C ILE A 320 10.51 0.86 -3.66
N LYS A 321 11.52 0.27 -4.28
CA LYS A 321 12.91 0.70 -4.09
C LYS A 321 13.27 1.78 -5.12
N LEU A 322 13.99 2.79 -4.67
CA LEU A 322 14.62 3.79 -5.53
C LEU A 322 16.03 3.33 -5.93
N ASP A 323 16.55 3.86 -7.04
CA ASP A 323 17.94 3.65 -7.47
C ASP A 323 18.96 4.14 -6.44
N LYS A 324 18.57 5.13 -5.63
CA LYS A 324 19.37 5.70 -4.53
C LYS A 324 18.68 5.45 -3.20
N SER A 325 19.43 5.49 -2.10
CA SER A 325 18.84 5.36 -0.76
C SER A 325 17.78 6.45 -0.48
N TYR A 326 16.80 6.13 0.36
CA TYR A 326 15.80 7.09 0.81
C TYR A 326 16.40 8.29 1.55
N GLN A 327 17.51 8.09 2.26
CA GLN A 327 18.25 9.20 2.87
C GLN A 327 18.70 10.21 1.80
N THR A 328 19.37 9.74 0.75
CA THR A 328 19.82 10.61 -0.35
C THR A 328 18.65 11.27 -1.08
N TYR A 329 17.51 10.61 -1.18
CA TYR A 329 16.29 11.19 -1.73
C TYR A 329 15.78 12.35 -0.85
N LEU A 330 15.71 12.13 0.47
CA LEU A 330 15.19 13.09 1.45
C LEU A 330 16.09 14.30 1.65
N GLU A 331 17.41 14.15 1.60
CA GLU A 331 18.37 15.26 1.81
C GLU A 331 18.12 16.44 0.86
N LYS A 332 17.61 16.18 -0.36
CA LYS A 332 17.23 17.24 -1.33
C LYS A 332 16.14 18.18 -0.82
N TYR A 333 15.32 17.72 0.11
CA TYR A 333 14.16 18.43 0.64
C TYR A 333 14.39 18.93 2.07
N LYS A 334 15.51 18.57 2.72
CA LYS A 334 15.73 18.78 4.14
C LYS A 334 15.60 20.25 4.55
N ASN A 335 16.30 21.16 3.88
CA ASN A 335 16.27 22.58 4.20
C ASN A 335 14.84 23.16 4.13
N ASP A 336 14.11 22.78 3.08
CA ASP A 336 12.75 23.24 2.84
C ASP A 336 11.73 22.61 3.82
N LEU A 337 11.95 21.36 4.26
CA LEU A 337 11.19 20.71 5.32
C LEU A 337 11.43 21.36 6.69
N LEU A 338 12.61 21.94 6.92
CA LEU A 338 12.95 22.64 8.16
C LEU A 338 12.63 24.15 8.12
N SER A 339 12.10 24.65 7.00
CA SER A 339 11.71 26.06 6.80
C SER A 339 10.43 26.43 7.55
N ASP A 340 9.84 27.59 7.26
CA ASP A 340 8.49 28.00 7.68
C ASP A 340 7.40 26.96 7.35
N ASP A 341 6.26 27.08 8.03
CA ASP A 341 5.20 26.06 8.04
C ASP A 341 4.57 25.86 6.65
N LEU A 342 4.36 26.93 5.90
CA LEU A 342 3.80 26.86 4.55
C LEU A 342 4.78 26.12 3.62
N LYS A 343 6.06 26.49 3.65
CA LYS A 343 7.11 25.84 2.86
C LYS A 343 7.29 24.38 3.27
N HIS A 344 7.22 24.06 4.56
CA HIS A 344 7.27 22.68 5.07
C HIS A 344 6.18 21.80 4.44
N PHE A 345 4.92 22.25 4.44
CA PHE A 345 3.81 21.47 3.86
C PHE A 345 3.88 21.38 2.34
N LYS A 346 4.22 22.47 1.63
CA LYS A 346 4.46 22.42 0.18
C LYS A 346 5.54 21.40 -0.18
N THR A 347 6.61 21.37 0.62
CA THR A 347 7.74 20.46 0.42
C THR A 347 7.38 19.03 0.74
N THR A 348 6.58 18.80 1.79
CA THR A 348 6.01 17.48 2.08
C THR A 348 5.20 16.96 0.89
N ASN A 349 4.33 17.80 0.30
CA ASN A 349 3.56 17.43 -0.88
C ASN A 349 4.49 17.12 -2.06
N LEU A 350 5.52 17.95 -2.28
CA LEU A 350 6.49 17.79 -3.37
C LEU A 350 7.27 16.47 -3.24
N LEU A 351 7.71 16.16 -2.04
CA LEU A 351 8.42 14.93 -1.69
C LEU A 351 7.54 13.70 -1.92
N ILE A 352 6.32 13.69 -1.39
CA ILE A 352 5.40 12.55 -1.54
C ILE A 352 5.07 12.34 -3.02
N ARG A 353 4.82 13.42 -3.76
CA ARG A 353 4.60 13.35 -5.20
C ARG A 353 5.85 12.93 -5.99
N GLY A 354 7.04 13.28 -5.49
CA GLY A 354 8.33 12.96 -6.09
C GLY A 354 8.72 11.49 -5.99
N LEU A 355 8.06 10.70 -5.13
CA LEU A 355 8.22 9.24 -5.07
C LEU A 355 7.76 8.56 -6.36
N ASN A 356 7.01 9.29 -7.21
CA ASN A 356 6.58 8.83 -8.54
C ASN A 356 5.82 7.49 -8.50
N ASP A 357 5.06 7.28 -7.42
CA ASP A 357 4.14 6.18 -7.21
C ASP A 357 2.71 6.70 -7.34
N ILE A 358 1.91 6.03 -8.18
CA ILE A 358 0.52 6.39 -8.46
C ILE A 358 -0.39 6.11 -7.24
N HIS A 359 -0.01 5.17 -6.34
CA HIS A 359 -0.77 4.87 -5.12
C HIS A 359 -0.54 5.94 -4.05
N THR A 360 0.62 6.60 -4.07
CA THR A 360 1.11 7.44 -2.99
C THR A 360 0.73 8.90 -3.17
N LYS A 361 -0.04 9.43 -2.21
CA LYS A 361 -0.54 10.82 -2.23
C LYS A 361 -0.96 11.31 -0.85
N ILE A 362 -1.05 12.63 -0.67
CA ILE A 362 -1.69 13.22 0.52
C ILE A 362 -3.21 12.96 0.44
N LEU A 363 -3.80 12.49 1.54
CA LEU A 363 -5.25 12.30 1.69
C LEU A 363 -5.90 13.36 2.56
N LEU A 364 -5.20 13.77 3.62
CA LEU A 364 -5.64 14.81 4.53
C LEU A 364 -4.48 15.73 4.84
N GLN A 365 -4.64 17.00 4.49
CA GLN A 365 -3.63 18.03 4.61
C GLN A 365 -3.73 18.70 5.99
N SER A 366 -2.64 18.71 6.75
CA SER A 366 -2.49 19.51 7.97
C SER A 366 -3.71 19.50 8.93
N PRO A 367 -4.22 18.32 9.34
CA PRO A 367 -5.42 18.24 10.18
C PRO A 367 -5.27 18.90 11.56
N ILE A 368 -4.03 19.15 11.99
CA ILE A 368 -3.70 19.69 13.31
C ILE A 368 -3.32 21.19 13.27
N TYR A 369 -2.73 21.65 12.17
CA TYR A 369 -2.21 23.02 12.06
C TYR A 369 -3.00 23.84 11.05
N ASP A 370 -3.53 24.97 11.50
CA ASP A 370 -4.11 25.97 10.62
C ASP A 370 -3.04 26.87 10.03
N LEU A 371 -2.91 26.79 8.70
CA LEU A 371 -1.89 27.48 7.93
C LEU A 371 -2.34 28.84 7.42
N ASN A 372 -3.59 29.23 7.68
CA ASN A 372 -4.22 30.45 7.14
C ASN A 372 -4.09 30.53 5.60
N THR A 373 -4.17 29.37 4.93
CA THR A 373 -4.00 29.20 3.49
C THR A 373 -5.04 28.21 2.98
N ASN A 374 -5.39 28.31 1.71
CA ASN A 374 -6.22 27.29 1.06
C ASN A 374 -5.38 26.05 0.70
N ASP A 375 -5.98 24.86 0.71
CA ASP A 375 -5.30 23.62 0.30
C ASP A 375 -4.79 23.68 -1.15
N SER A 376 -5.47 24.42 -2.03
CA SER A 376 -5.05 24.67 -3.42
C SER A 376 -3.70 25.39 -3.53
N GLU A 377 -3.30 26.15 -2.52
CA GLU A 377 -1.99 26.81 -2.48
C GLU A 377 -0.87 25.84 -2.11
N LEU A 378 -1.21 24.68 -1.55
CA LEU A 378 -0.32 23.57 -1.23
C LEU A 378 -0.25 22.54 -2.37
N GLU A 379 -1.12 22.67 -3.37
CA GLU A 379 -1.11 21.82 -4.56
C GLU A 379 0.10 22.11 -5.45
N ILE A 380 0.54 21.07 -6.14
CA ILE A 380 1.68 21.15 -7.05
C ILE A 380 1.12 21.26 -8.46
N ASN A 381 1.03 22.47 -9.00
CA ASN A 381 0.25 22.74 -10.23
C ASN A 381 0.98 22.51 -11.56
N ASN A 382 2.18 21.91 -11.56
CA ASN A 382 3.02 21.77 -12.76
C ASN A 382 2.83 20.44 -13.53
N ASP A 383 1.62 19.88 -13.58
CA ASP A 383 1.35 18.62 -14.31
C ASP A 383 1.70 18.68 -15.79
N LYS A 384 1.50 19.84 -16.44
CA LYS A 384 1.62 19.99 -17.90
C LYS A 384 3.05 19.86 -18.44
N GLN A 385 4.07 20.11 -17.61
CA GLN A 385 5.48 20.04 -18.01
C GLN A 385 6.18 18.77 -17.53
N ARG A 386 5.47 17.92 -16.76
CA ARG A 386 6.06 16.72 -16.16
C ARG A 386 5.98 15.53 -17.11
N THR A 387 7.05 14.74 -17.10
CA THR A 387 7.22 13.54 -17.95
C THR A 387 7.40 12.25 -17.15
N ASP A 388 7.18 12.33 -15.83
CA ASP A 388 7.25 11.18 -14.93
C ASP A 388 6.05 10.23 -15.10
N ARG A 389 6.08 9.13 -14.35
CA ARG A 389 5.12 8.02 -14.46
C ARG A 389 3.70 8.50 -14.16
N VAL A 390 3.51 9.27 -13.09
CA VAL A 390 2.18 9.79 -12.70
C VAL A 390 1.63 10.76 -13.75
N ALA A 391 2.47 11.65 -14.28
CA ALA A 391 2.07 12.60 -15.31
C ALA A 391 1.69 11.91 -16.63
N LYS A 392 2.48 10.91 -17.05
CA LYS A 392 2.18 10.06 -18.23
C LYS A 392 0.88 9.29 -18.03
N PHE A 393 0.68 8.68 -16.87
CA PHE A 393 -0.55 7.97 -16.53
C PHE A 393 -1.78 8.87 -16.73
N ARG A 394 -1.77 10.09 -16.17
CA ARG A 394 -2.87 11.07 -16.31
C ARG A 394 -3.06 11.53 -17.77
N LYS A 395 -1.98 11.62 -18.55
CA LYS A 395 -2.06 11.96 -19.98
C LYS A 395 -2.80 10.84 -20.74
N TYR A 396 -2.32 9.61 -20.60
CA TYR A 396 -2.92 8.45 -21.27
C TYR A 396 -4.37 8.24 -20.86
N GLU A 397 -4.70 8.49 -19.59
CA GLU A 397 -6.07 8.42 -19.09
C GLU A 397 -6.98 9.36 -19.88
N ARG A 398 -6.61 10.63 -20.02
CA ARG A 398 -7.39 11.60 -20.81
C ARG A 398 -7.50 11.21 -22.27
N ASP A 399 -6.43 10.68 -22.86
CA ASP A 399 -6.41 10.33 -24.28
C ASP A 399 -7.29 9.10 -24.57
N ILE A 400 -7.21 8.07 -23.72
CA ILE A 400 -8.01 6.84 -23.85
C ILE A 400 -9.49 7.11 -23.50
N SER A 401 -9.78 7.89 -22.45
CA SER A 401 -11.17 8.21 -22.08
C SER A 401 -11.94 8.96 -23.17
N LYS A 402 -11.25 9.78 -23.99
CA LYS A 402 -11.88 10.43 -25.14
C LYS A 402 -12.29 9.46 -26.23
N LEU A 403 -11.51 8.40 -26.45
CA LEU A 403 -11.79 7.39 -27.47
C LEU A 403 -12.91 6.43 -27.06
N ALA A 404 -13.12 6.26 -25.76
CA ALA A 404 -14.09 5.33 -25.18
C ALA A 404 -15.37 6.03 -24.70
N SER A 405 -15.63 7.30 -25.07
CA SER A 405 -16.73 8.10 -24.53
C SER A 405 -18.10 7.45 -24.70
N ASP A 406 -18.28 6.69 -25.78
CA ASP A 406 -19.55 6.10 -26.18
C ASP A 406 -19.68 4.63 -25.74
N LEU A 407 -18.74 4.14 -24.92
CA LEU A 407 -18.70 2.76 -24.45
C LEU A 407 -19.15 2.63 -22.99
N HIS A 408 -20.17 1.83 -22.75
CA HIS A 408 -20.73 1.60 -21.41
C HIS A 408 -20.46 0.19 -20.89
N GLU A 409 -20.22 0.04 -19.59
CA GLU A 409 -19.93 -1.28 -18.95
C GLU A 409 -21.07 -2.29 -19.12
N LYS A 410 -22.32 -1.82 -19.24
CA LYS A 410 -23.49 -2.69 -19.41
C LYS A 410 -23.56 -3.35 -20.79
N ASP A 411 -22.89 -2.78 -21.80
CA ASP A 411 -23.02 -3.21 -23.19
C ASP A 411 -21.97 -4.29 -23.50
N ILE A 412 -22.41 -5.37 -24.16
CA ILE A 412 -21.52 -6.41 -24.68
C ILE A 412 -21.19 -6.07 -26.13
N ARG A 413 -19.90 -5.95 -26.44
CA ARG A 413 -19.45 -5.77 -27.84
C ARG A 413 -19.09 -7.12 -28.43
N TYR A 414 -19.30 -7.29 -29.72
CA TYR A 414 -18.94 -8.50 -30.45
C TYR A 414 -18.01 -8.15 -31.61
N THR A 415 -17.04 -9.02 -31.90
CA THR A 415 -16.27 -8.92 -33.14
C THR A 415 -17.16 -9.17 -34.36
N ASN A 416 -16.72 -8.72 -35.53
CA ASN A 416 -17.51 -8.80 -36.76
C ASN A 416 -17.85 -10.25 -37.17
N ASP A 417 -17.01 -11.21 -36.82
CA ASP A 417 -17.25 -12.65 -37.01
C ASP A 417 -18.16 -13.29 -35.94
N ASN A 418 -18.58 -12.50 -34.93
CA ASN A 418 -19.40 -12.89 -33.79
C ASN A 418 -18.83 -14.07 -32.96
N LYS A 419 -17.51 -14.30 -33.01
CA LYS A 419 -16.82 -15.37 -32.25
C LYS A 419 -16.23 -14.90 -30.93
N THR A 420 -16.07 -13.59 -30.76
CA THR A 420 -15.48 -12.99 -29.57
C THR A 420 -16.43 -11.95 -28.99
N ALA A 421 -16.77 -12.11 -27.71
CA ALA A 421 -17.48 -11.10 -26.93
C ALA A 421 -16.48 -10.28 -26.09
N ILE A 422 -16.80 -9.02 -25.84
CA ILE A 422 -15.97 -8.08 -25.09
C ILE A 422 -16.81 -7.46 -23.99
N ILE A 423 -16.39 -7.67 -22.74
CA ILE A 423 -17.02 -7.13 -21.52
C ILE A 423 -16.10 -6.03 -20.97
N LYS A 424 -16.62 -4.81 -20.84
CA LYS A 424 -15.89 -3.65 -20.32
C LYS A 424 -16.00 -3.56 -18.80
N ILE A 425 -14.86 -3.38 -18.13
CA ILE A 425 -14.78 -3.18 -16.68
C ILE A 425 -13.88 -1.96 -16.39
N ASP A 426 -14.49 -0.83 -16.05
CA ASP A 426 -13.80 0.43 -15.72
C ASP A 426 -13.35 0.49 -14.25
N ILE A 427 -14.03 -0.26 -13.39
CA ILE A 427 -13.68 -0.35 -11.96
C ILE A 427 -14.15 -1.68 -11.36
N PHE A 428 -13.33 -2.23 -10.49
CA PHE A 428 -13.71 -3.40 -9.69
C PHE A 428 -14.45 -2.95 -8.44
N HIS A 429 -15.77 -3.09 -8.40
CA HIS A 429 -16.55 -2.82 -7.20
C HIS A 429 -17.07 -4.10 -6.58
N LYS A 430 -16.93 -4.22 -5.26
CA LYS A 430 -17.28 -5.43 -4.50
C LYS A 430 -18.74 -5.87 -4.72
N TRP A 431 -19.65 -4.91 -4.86
CA TRP A 431 -21.09 -5.21 -4.82
C TRP A 431 -21.79 -5.33 -6.17
N TYR A 432 -21.28 -4.72 -7.25
CA TYR A 432 -22.02 -4.69 -8.54
C TYR A 432 -21.26 -5.32 -9.70
N THR A 433 -19.92 -5.19 -9.74
CA THR A 433 -19.16 -5.65 -10.90
C THR A 433 -19.24 -7.16 -11.05
N VAL A 434 -19.22 -7.90 -9.94
CA VAL A 434 -19.30 -9.37 -9.92
C VAL A 434 -20.60 -9.86 -10.56
N ASP A 435 -21.75 -9.36 -10.09
CA ASP A 435 -23.07 -9.75 -10.61
C ASP A 435 -23.31 -9.25 -12.05
N ALA A 436 -22.84 -8.04 -12.38
CA ALA A 436 -22.97 -7.49 -13.73
C ALA A 436 -22.19 -8.33 -14.76
N VAL A 437 -20.94 -8.68 -14.45
CA VAL A 437 -20.12 -9.55 -15.29
C VAL A 437 -20.75 -10.94 -15.43
N LYS A 438 -21.28 -11.51 -14.33
CA LYS A 438 -21.99 -12.79 -14.37
C LYS A 438 -23.15 -12.77 -15.37
N LYS A 439 -24.00 -11.75 -15.28
CA LYS A 439 -25.15 -11.60 -16.17
C LYS A 439 -24.73 -11.53 -17.64
N GLN A 440 -23.67 -10.77 -17.95
CA GLN A 440 -23.15 -10.68 -19.32
C GLN A 440 -22.57 -12.02 -19.80
N LEU A 441 -21.86 -12.76 -18.95
CA LEU A 441 -21.36 -14.10 -19.28
C LEU A 441 -22.50 -15.10 -19.53
N GLU A 442 -23.60 -15.03 -18.76
CA GLU A 442 -24.80 -15.83 -18.99
C GLU A 442 -25.47 -15.50 -20.34
N GLU A 443 -25.55 -14.21 -20.69
CA GLU A 443 -26.05 -13.75 -21.99
C GLU A 443 -25.17 -14.27 -23.14
N ILE A 444 -23.84 -14.14 -23.01
CA ILE A 444 -22.89 -14.62 -24.01
C ILE A 444 -22.98 -16.15 -24.17
N LYS A 445 -23.14 -16.90 -23.08
CA LYS A 445 -23.27 -18.36 -23.12
C LYS A 445 -24.47 -18.83 -23.95
N ASN A 446 -25.52 -18.03 -24.04
CA ASN A 446 -26.67 -18.34 -24.90
C ASN A 446 -26.38 -18.11 -26.39
N ASN A 447 -25.33 -17.34 -26.73
CA ASN A 447 -24.84 -17.18 -28.09
C ASN A 447 -23.79 -18.25 -28.44
N LYS A 448 -24.24 -19.32 -29.10
CA LYS A 448 -23.42 -20.49 -29.46
C LYS A 448 -22.27 -20.20 -30.43
N THR A 449 -22.22 -19.02 -31.08
CA THR A 449 -21.10 -18.68 -31.98
C THR A 449 -19.88 -18.17 -31.22
N VAL A 450 -20.08 -17.63 -30.00
CA VAL A 450 -19.01 -17.06 -29.20
C VAL A 450 -18.18 -18.16 -28.55
N LYS A 451 -16.86 -18.06 -28.73
CA LYS A 451 -15.86 -18.97 -28.15
C LYS A 451 -14.90 -18.25 -27.22
N ASN A 452 -14.73 -16.93 -27.42
CA ASN A 452 -13.75 -16.12 -26.70
C ASN A 452 -14.46 -15.00 -25.95
N VAL A 453 -13.95 -14.68 -24.76
CA VAL A 453 -14.35 -13.50 -23.98
C VAL A 453 -13.13 -12.65 -23.69
N VAL A 454 -13.23 -11.36 -24.00
CA VAL A 454 -12.24 -10.34 -23.64
C VAL A 454 -12.78 -9.52 -22.48
N PHE A 455 -12.08 -9.50 -21.35
CA PHE A 455 -12.28 -8.47 -20.33
C PHE A 455 -11.49 -7.23 -20.72
N ASP A 456 -12.20 -6.19 -21.12
CA ASP A 456 -11.65 -4.90 -21.50
C ASP A 456 -11.39 -4.05 -20.26
N LEU A 457 -10.11 -3.93 -19.91
CA LEU A 457 -9.60 -3.13 -18.80
C LEU A 457 -8.92 -1.85 -19.28
N SER A 458 -9.16 -1.42 -20.54
CA SER A 458 -8.50 -0.26 -21.14
C SER A 458 -8.68 1.04 -20.34
N LEU A 459 -9.76 1.15 -19.55
CA LEU A 459 -10.04 2.26 -18.65
C LEU A 459 -9.98 1.89 -17.16
N ASN A 460 -9.57 0.67 -16.81
CA ASN A 460 -9.64 0.19 -15.43
C ASN A 460 -8.55 0.78 -14.53
N ARG A 461 -8.93 1.61 -13.56
CA ARG A 461 -7.98 2.28 -12.66
C ARG A 461 -7.85 1.62 -11.29
N GLY A 462 -8.43 0.43 -11.12
CA GLY A 462 -8.39 -0.34 -9.89
C GLY A 462 -9.77 -0.62 -9.30
N GLY A 463 -9.83 -0.60 -7.97
CA GLY A 463 -11.02 -0.96 -7.21
C GLY A 463 -10.72 -1.98 -6.11
N SER A 464 -11.70 -2.82 -5.82
CA SER A 464 -11.68 -3.85 -4.80
C SER A 464 -10.92 -5.10 -5.26
N ILE A 465 -9.89 -5.48 -4.52
CA ILE A 465 -9.17 -6.74 -4.74
C ILE A 465 -10.06 -7.97 -4.46
N VAL A 466 -11.05 -7.83 -3.59
CA VAL A 466 -12.04 -8.90 -3.32
C VAL A 466 -12.89 -9.17 -4.56
N ALA A 467 -13.32 -8.12 -5.28
CA ALA A 467 -14.07 -8.29 -6.53
C ALA A 467 -13.21 -8.98 -7.60
N VAL A 468 -11.93 -8.64 -7.68
CA VAL A 468 -10.95 -9.33 -8.54
C VAL A 468 -10.92 -10.82 -8.22
N TYR A 469 -10.76 -11.18 -6.94
CA TYR A 469 -10.73 -12.58 -6.54
C TYR A 469 -12.01 -13.34 -6.91
N GLN A 470 -13.18 -12.70 -6.79
CA GLN A 470 -14.44 -13.31 -7.16
C GLN A 470 -14.57 -13.50 -8.68
N ILE A 471 -14.26 -12.47 -9.47
CA ILE A 471 -14.37 -12.53 -10.94
C ILE A 471 -13.41 -13.55 -11.55
N LEU A 472 -12.23 -13.77 -10.96
CA LEU A 472 -11.32 -14.85 -11.37
C LEU A 472 -11.99 -16.24 -11.31
N GLY A 473 -12.99 -16.43 -10.45
CA GLY A 473 -13.80 -17.66 -10.39
C GLY A 473 -14.62 -17.93 -11.65
N TYR A 474 -14.95 -16.89 -12.44
CA TYR A 474 -15.59 -17.10 -13.74
C TYR A 474 -14.64 -17.72 -14.76
N LEU A 475 -13.32 -17.55 -14.58
CA LEU A 475 -12.30 -18.10 -15.47
C LEU A 475 -11.86 -19.51 -15.04
N THR A 476 -11.96 -19.83 -13.74
CA THR A 476 -11.49 -21.11 -13.21
C THR A 476 -12.28 -21.57 -11.98
N ASP A 477 -12.45 -22.88 -11.85
CA ASP A 477 -12.95 -23.57 -10.67
C ASP A 477 -11.82 -24.03 -9.73
N GLN A 478 -10.57 -23.89 -10.15
CA GLN A 478 -9.39 -24.29 -9.39
C GLN A 478 -8.88 -23.18 -8.47
N LYS A 479 -8.06 -23.58 -7.48
CA LYS A 479 -7.29 -22.64 -6.67
C LYS A 479 -6.27 -21.92 -7.53
N TYR A 480 -6.10 -20.63 -7.31
CA TYR A 480 -5.05 -19.82 -7.92
C TYR A 480 -4.16 -19.18 -6.86
N ASN A 481 -2.91 -18.91 -7.24
CA ASN A 481 -1.89 -18.37 -6.35
C ASN A 481 -1.81 -16.84 -6.45
N TYR A 482 -1.65 -16.19 -5.29
CA TYR A 482 -1.36 -14.78 -5.13
C TYR A 482 0.02 -14.63 -4.47
N HIS A 483 1.02 -14.21 -5.25
CA HIS A 483 2.43 -14.19 -4.84
C HIS A 483 2.86 -12.81 -4.31
N LYS A 484 3.15 -12.71 -3.02
CA LYS A 484 3.62 -11.48 -2.38
C LYS A 484 5.13 -11.54 -2.14
N LEU A 485 5.84 -10.49 -2.53
CA LEU A 485 7.22 -10.22 -2.16
C LEU A 485 7.27 -9.02 -1.23
N TYR A 486 7.98 -9.17 -0.10
CA TYR A 486 8.21 -8.12 0.88
C TYR A 486 9.64 -7.58 0.69
N PRO A 487 9.85 -6.46 -0.04
CA PRO A 487 11.18 -6.09 -0.52
C PRO A 487 12.18 -5.69 0.58
N THR A 488 11.68 -5.30 1.76
CA THR A 488 12.49 -4.93 2.93
C THR A 488 13.19 -6.14 3.54
N THR A 489 12.48 -7.25 3.74
CA THR A 489 13.03 -8.50 4.32
C THR A 489 13.41 -9.53 3.27
N ASN A 490 12.96 -9.33 2.02
CA ASN A 490 12.99 -10.31 0.94
C ASN A 490 12.16 -11.59 1.25
N ASP A 491 11.21 -11.50 2.18
CA ASP A 491 10.28 -12.60 2.41
C ASP A 491 9.33 -12.80 1.23
N LYS A 492 8.96 -14.05 1.01
CA LYS A 492 8.08 -14.48 -0.08
C LYS A 492 6.92 -15.27 0.47
N GLN A 493 5.72 -14.91 0.06
CA GLN A 493 4.49 -15.53 0.53
C GLN A 493 3.61 -15.92 -0.65
N ILE A 494 3.04 -17.11 -0.58
CA ILE A 494 2.01 -17.57 -1.51
C ILE A 494 0.71 -17.70 -0.71
N LEU A 495 -0.32 -16.97 -1.15
CA LEU A 495 -1.70 -17.16 -0.70
C LEU A 495 -2.47 -17.90 -1.79
N GLN A 496 -3.15 -18.99 -1.42
CA GLN A 496 -4.01 -19.74 -2.34
C GLN A 496 -5.46 -19.33 -2.13
N ILE A 497 -6.15 -19.04 -3.22
CA ILE A 497 -7.52 -18.52 -3.20
C ILE A 497 -8.36 -19.35 -4.17
N GLN A 498 -9.59 -19.65 -3.79
CA GLN A 498 -10.60 -20.19 -4.70
C GLN A 498 -11.85 -19.34 -4.61
N SER A 499 -12.47 -19.07 -5.75
CA SER A 499 -13.78 -18.42 -5.77
C SER A 499 -14.89 -19.43 -6.02
N LYS A 500 -16.03 -19.21 -5.37
CA LYS A 500 -17.23 -20.05 -5.42
C LYS A 500 -18.28 -19.57 -6.43
N VAL A 501 -18.00 -18.54 -7.22
CA VAL A 501 -19.00 -17.93 -8.12
C VAL A 501 -19.38 -18.79 -9.34
N GLY A 502 -18.59 -19.83 -9.63
CA GLY A 502 -18.78 -20.78 -10.72
C GLY A 502 -18.10 -20.34 -12.02
N ARG A 503 -17.51 -21.30 -12.74
CA ARG A 503 -16.76 -21.06 -13.99
C ARG A 503 -17.69 -20.98 -15.22
N PHE A 504 -17.31 -20.17 -16.20
CA PHE A 504 -17.86 -20.16 -17.56
C PHE A 504 -16.80 -20.67 -18.56
N ASP A 505 -17.22 -21.53 -19.49
CA ASP A 505 -16.32 -22.21 -20.44
C ASP A 505 -16.09 -21.39 -21.71
N PHE A 506 -15.17 -20.41 -21.62
CA PHE A 506 -14.67 -19.63 -22.75
C PHE A 506 -13.14 -19.61 -22.78
N ASN A 507 -12.57 -19.23 -23.93
CA ASN A 507 -11.19 -18.78 -23.99
C ASN A 507 -11.11 -17.33 -23.52
N TYR A 508 -10.38 -17.06 -22.45
CA TYR A 508 -10.30 -15.73 -21.86
C TYR A 508 -9.09 -14.93 -22.32
N TYR A 509 -9.34 -13.67 -22.62
CA TYR A 509 -8.36 -12.64 -22.88
C TYR A 509 -8.60 -11.45 -21.97
N ILE A 510 -7.54 -10.71 -21.67
CA ILE A 510 -7.62 -9.44 -20.93
C ILE A 510 -6.98 -8.37 -21.78
N LEU A 511 -7.75 -7.36 -22.16
CA LEU A 511 -7.24 -6.21 -22.92
C LEU A 511 -6.73 -5.16 -21.94
N SER A 512 -5.42 -4.92 -21.98
CA SER A 512 -4.70 -4.01 -21.08
C SER A 512 -4.27 -2.72 -21.81
N SER A 513 -4.14 -1.63 -21.05
CA SER A 513 -3.65 -0.33 -21.50
C SER A 513 -2.66 0.26 -20.49
N PRO A 514 -1.92 1.33 -20.83
CA PRO A 514 -1.01 2.01 -19.90
C PRO A 514 -1.67 2.65 -18.68
N ILE A 515 -3.01 2.62 -18.59
CA ILE A 515 -3.75 3.07 -17.39
C ILE A 515 -4.41 1.93 -16.61
N ASN A 516 -4.33 0.68 -17.09
CA ASN A 516 -4.77 -0.48 -16.32
C ASN A 516 -3.95 -0.58 -15.03
N TYR A 517 -4.57 -0.36 -13.87
CA TYR A 517 -3.85 -0.05 -12.63
C TYR A 517 -4.45 -0.68 -11.38
N SER A 518 -3.66 -0.86 -10.33
CA SER A 518 -4.09 -1.35 -9.01
C SER A 518 -4.88 -2.66 -9.12
N ALA A 519 -6.14 -2.74 -8.70
CA ALA A 519 -6.92 -3.98 -8.82
C ALA A 519 -7.04 -4.49 -10.28
N GLY A 520 -7.09 -3.61 -11.29
CA GLY A 520 -7.05 -4.02 -12.70
C GLY A 520 -5.71 -4.59 -13.12
N ASN A 521 -4.62 -4.04 -12.59
CA ASN A 521 -3.29 -4.63 -12.74
C ASN A 521 -3.20 -5.99 -12.02
N SER A 522 -3.75 -6.11 -10.82
CA SER A 522 -3.81 -7.38 -10.08
C SER A 522 -4.62 -8.44 -10.82
N PHE A 523 -5.76 -8.10 -11.42
CA PHE A 523 -6.54 -9.05 -12.23
C PHE A 523 -5.71 -9.60 -13.39
N ALA A 524 -5.02 -8.73 -14.14
CA ALA A 524 -4.13 -9.14 -15.22
C ALA A 524 -2.93 -9.98 -14.70
N ALA A 525 -2.29 -9.54 -13.62
CA ALA A 525 -1.13 -10.20 -13.02
C ALA A 525 -1.46 -11.62 -12.52
N ILE A 526 -2.55 -11.77 -11.77
CA ILE A 526 -2.99 -13.07 -11.22
C ILE A 526 -3.40 -13.98 -12.37
N SER A 527 -4.15 -13.48 -13.35
CA SER A 527 -4.59 -14.26 -14.51
C SER A 527 -3.40 -14.77 -15.31
N LYS A 528 -2.41 -13.91 -15.60
CA LYS A 528 -1.19 -14.29 -16.31
C LYS A 528 -0.37 -15.32 -15.52
N THR A 529 -0.14 -15.07 -14.24
CA THR A 529 0.68 -15.92 -13.35
C THR A 529 0.07 -17.32 -13.18
N ASN A 530 -1.26 -17.42 -13.20
CA ASN A 530 -1.99 -18.68 -13.05
C ASN A 530 -2.47 -19.25 -14.40
N LYS A 531 -2.09 -18.64 -15.53
CA LYS A 531 -2.48 -19.05 -16.90
C LYS A 531 -4.00 -19.13 -17.10
N LEU A 532 -4.76 -18.23 -16.50
CA LEU A 532 -6.23 -18.18 -16.57
C LEU A 532 -6.74 -17.42 -17.81
N ALA A 533 -5.94 -16.48 -18.32
CA ALA A 533 -6.23 -15.70 -19.51
C ALA A 533 -4.93 -15.23 -20.17
N LYS A 534 -4.96 -14.97 -21.48
CA LYS A 534 -3.88 -14.27 -22.19
C LYS A 534 -4.10 -12.76 -22.11
N ILE A 535 -3.03 -12.02 -21.84
CA ILE A 535 -3.06 -10.56 -21.83
C ILE A 535 -2.76 -10.04 -23.25
N ILE A 536 -3.62 -9.16 -23.77
CA ILE A 536 -3.43 -8.49 -25.06
C ILE A 536 -3.43 -6.97 -24.87
N GLY A 537 -2.94 -6.22 -25.86
CA GLY A 537 -2.93 -4.76 -25.80
C GLY A 537 -1.56 -4.20 -25.45
N PHE A 538 -1.52 -3.29 -24.49
CA PHE A 538 -0.29 -2.61 -24.07
C PHE A 538 0.05 -2.93 -22.61
N ASN A 539 1.31 -2.65 -22.23
CA ASN A 539 1.76 -2.71 -20.83
C ASN A 539 0.79 -1.98 -19.91
N SER A 540 0.47 -2.60 -18.77
CA SER A 540 -0.35 -1.97 -17.75
C SER A 540 0.36 -0.78 -17.10
N GLY A 541 -0.38 0.05 -16.36
CA GLY A 541 0.18 1.11 -15.53
C GLY A 541 0.83 0.64 -14.22
N GLY A 542 0.75 -0.66 -13.91
CA GLY A 542 1.30 -1.26 -12.68
C GLY A 542 0.41 -1.05 -11.44
N GLY A 543 1.04 -0.83 -10.28
CA GLY A 543 0.37 -0.79 -8.99
C GLY A 543 0.04 -2.20 -8.53
N ALA A 544 1.03 -2.85 -7.91
CA ALA A 544 0.95 -4.24 -7.46
C ALA A 544 0.95 -4.36 -5.94
N SER A 545 0.97 -3.23 -5.25
CA SER A 545 0.86 -3.13 -3.81
C SER A 545 -0.59 -2.84 -3.41
N GLU A 546 -1.01 -3.35 -2.26
CA GLU A 546 -2.25 -2.85 -1.65
C GLU A 546 -2.03 -1.42 -1.15
N VAL A 547 -3.11 -0.68 -0.87
CA VAL A 547 -2.99 0.66 -0.32
C VAL A 547 -3.19 0.66 1.18
N ARG A 548 -2.32 1.41 1.86
CA ARG A 548 -2.38 1.68 3.30
C ARG A 548 -2.22 3.18 3.52
N ILE A 549 -2.34 3.62 4.76
CA ILE A 549 -2.05 5.00 5.13
C ILE A 549 -0.93 5.08 6.15
N SER A 550 -0.30 6.25 6.21
CA SER A 550 0.60 6.63 7.30
C SER A 550 0.25 8.03 7.77
N ILE A 551 0.39 8.26 9.07
CA ILE A 551 0.18 9.55 9.71
C ILE A 551 1.56 10.18 9.92
N LEU A 552 1.77 11.39 9.40
CA LEU A 552 3.02 12.12 9.55
C LEU A 552 3.03 12.89 10.88
N PRO A 553 4.23 13.24 11.42
CA PRO A 553 4.33 13.96 12.68
C PRO A 553 3.60 15.30 12.78
N THR A 554 3.45 16.02 11.67
CA THR A 554 2.65 17.25 11.62
C THR A 554 1.15 17.01 11.40
N GLY A 555 0.71 15.75 11.46
CA GLY A 555 -0.68 15.32 11.36
C GLY A 555 -1.13 14.92 9.95
N SER A 556 -0.44 15.35 8.89
CA SER A 556 -0.85 15.00 7.52
C SER A 556 -0.98 13.49 7.34
N ILE A 557 -2.03 13.05 6.64
CA ILE A 557 -2.27 11.63 6.37
C ILE A 557 -1.96 11.37 4.90
N ILE A 558 -1.09 10.39 4.66
CA ILE A 558 -0.71 9.96 3.31
C ILE A 558 -1.31 8.60 2.99
N ARG A 559 -1.82 8.42 1.78
CA ARG A 559 -1.98 7.12 1.14
C ARG A 559 -0.61 6.68 0.66
N LYS A 560 -0.31 5.40 0.81
CA LYS A 560 0.91 4.80 0.27
C LYS A 560 0.67 3.36 -0.14
N SER A 561 1.59 2.83 -0.93
CA SER A 561 1.75 1.38 -1.12
C SER A 561 2.00 0.66 0.21
N SER A 562 1.45 -0.55 0.37
CA SER A 562 1.65 -1.46 1.52
C SER A 562 3.09 -1.97 1.59
N ILE A 563 3.45 -2.81 2.56
CA ILE A 563 4.84 -3.31 2.68
C ILE A 563 5.25 -4.37 1.65
N TYR A 564 4.37 -4.74 0.70
CA TYR A 564 4.62 -5.81 -0.25
C TYR A 564 4.17 -5.44 -1.69
N THR A 565 4.72 -6.14 -2.68
CA THR A 565 4.28 -6.10 -4.08
C THR A 565 3.85 -7.49 -4.56
N LEU A 566 2.85 -7.55 -5.44
CA LEU A 566 2.50 -8.74 -6.21
C LEU A 566 3.61 -9.06 -7.22
N THR A 567 3.85 -10.35 -7.45
CA THR A 567 4.92 -10.86 -8.32
C THR A 567 4.45 -12.01 -9.21
N ASP A 568 5.26 -12.37 -10.21
CA ASP A 568 5.10 -13.60 -10.99
C ASP A 568 5.61 -14.85 -10.24
N GLN A 569 5.65 -16.01 -10.91
CA GLN A 569 6.17 -17.25 -10.31
C GLN A 569 7.70 -17.24 -10.07
N LYS A 570 8.41 -16.29 -10.69
CA LYS A 570 9.85 -16.09 -10.57
C LYS A 570 10.19 -14.92 -9.64
N TRP A 571 9.22 -14.37 -8.92
CA TRP A 571 9.35 -13.26 -7.99
C TRP A 571 9.71 -11.91 -8.65
N ASN A 572 9.43 -11.76 -9.95
CA ASN A 572 9.50 -10.46 -10.61
C ASN A 572 8.27 -9.62 -10.24
N SER A 573 8.48 -8.39 -9.79
CA SER A 573 7.40 -7.48 -9.38
C SER A 573 6.57 -6.99 -10.56
N TYR A 574 5.25 -6.93 -10.34
CA TYR A 574 4.28 -6.31 -11.24
C TYR A 574 3.99 -4.83 -10.88
N GLU A 575 4.80 -4.22 -9.99
CA GLU A 575 4.56 -2.86 -9.49
C GLU A 575 4.60 -1.83 -10.61
N TYR A 576 5.43 -2.02 -11.62
CA TYR A 576 5.55 -1.08 -12.74
C TYR A 576 4.63 -1.41 -13.90
N GLU A 577 4.43 -2.70 -14.19
CA GLU A 577 3.61 -3.15 -15.32
C GLU A 577 3.35 -4.67 -15.27
N VAL A 578 2.28 -5.08 -15.93
CA VAL A 578 2.08 -6.43 -16.48
C VAL A 578 2.25 -6.31 -17.99
N LYS A 579 3.19 -7.08 -18.53
CA LYS A 579 3.44 -7.13 -19.98
C LYS A 579 2.37 -7.99 -20.68
N PRO A 580 1.84 -7.57 -21.83
CA PRO A 580 0.99 -8.42 -22.66
C PRO A 580 1.69 -9.72 -23.06
N ASP A 581 0.91 -10.79 -23.25
CA ASP A 581 1.33 -11.98 -23.98
C ASP A 581 1.34 -11.71 -25.49
N ILE A 582 0.42 -10.87 -25.97
CA ILE A 582 0.39 -10.37 -27.34
C ILE A 582 0.36 -8.84 -27.29
N GLU A 583 1.51 -8.22 -27.49
CA GLU A 583 1.64 -6.76 -27.48
C GLU A 583 1.11 -6.17 -28.81
N PHE A 584 0.27 -5.15 -28.70
CA PHE A 584 -0.19 -4.38 -29.86
C PHE A 584 0.97 -3.55 -30.41
N ASP A 585 1.01 -3.44 -31.73
CA ASP A 585 2.08 -2.71 -32.42
C ASP A 585 2.16 -1.25 -31.95
N LYS A 586 3.35 -0.88 -31.46
CA LYS A 586 3.75 0.42 -30.89
C LYS A 586 4.98 1.02 -31.60
N THR A 587 5.27 0.58 -32.83
CA THR A 587 6.44 1.05 -33.61
C THR A 587 6.49 2.57 -33.77
N ASN A 588 5.32 3.24 -33.82
CA ASN A 588 5.16 4.69 -33.92
C ASN A 588 4.41 5.28 -32.71
N ASP A 589 4.80 4.89 -31.49
CA ASP A 589 4.11 5.23 -30.21
C ASP A 589 2.79 4.45 -30.03
N TYR A 590 2.09 4.67 -28.91
CA TYR A 590 0.81 4.05 -28.60
C TYR A 590 -0.30 4.52 -29.56
N ASP A 591 -0.80 3.60 -30.39
CA ASP A 591 -2.07 3.79 -31.09
C ASP A 591 -3.24 3.26 -30.25
N PHE A 592 -3.79 4.13 -29.40
CA PHE A 592 -4.89 3.76 -28.51
C PHE A 592 -6.20 3.43 -29.24
N LYS A 593 -6.36 3.78 -30.53
CA LYS A 593 -7.56 3.40 -31.28
C LYS A 593 -7.68 1.88 -31.42
N LYS A 594 -6.55 1.17 -31.50
CA LYS A 594 -6.51 -0.30 -31.56
C LYS A 594 -7.16 -0.98 -30.35
N LEU A 595 -7.26 -0.31 -29.20
CA LEU A 595 -7.97 -0.84 -28.02
C LEU A 595 -9.48 -0.95 -28.24
N PHE A 596 -10.03 -0.22 -29.22
CA PHE A 596 -11.47 -0.15 -29.49
C PHE A 596 -11.85 -0.66 -30.88
N ASP A 597 -10.87 -0.98 -31.71
CA ASP A 597 -11.04 -1.54 -33.05
C ASP A 597 -11.36 -3.04 -32.98
N LEU A 598 -12.61 -3.39 -33.33
CA LEU A 598 -13.12 -4.75 -33.28
C LEU A 598 -12.46 -5.67 -34.33
N ASP A 599 -12.10 -5.15 -35.51
CA ASP A 599 -11.42 -5.92 -36.55
C ASP A 599 -9.99 -6.24 -36.15
N TYR A 600 -9.32 -5.27 -35.53
CA TYR A 600 -7.97 -5.47 -34.99
C TYR A 600 -7.96 -6.51 -33.88
N ILE A 601 -8.85 -6.38 -32.88
CA ILE A 601 -8.99 -7.35 -31.79
C ILE A 601 -9.32 -8.75 -32.32
N GLN A 602 -10.27 -8.84 -33.27
CA GLN A 602 -10.61 -10.09 -33.94
C GLN A 602 -9.39 -10.74 -34.59
N THR A 603 -8.62 -9.97 -35.34
CA THR A 603 -7.42 -10.47 -36.04
C THR A 603 -6.38 -11.00 -35.05
N VAL A 604 -6.14 -10.27 -33.95
CA VAL A 604 -5.21 -10.70 -32.90
C VAL A 604 -5.64 -12.04 -32.28
N ILE A 605 -6.91 -12.16 -31.91
CA ILE A 605 -7.44 -13.37 -31.26
C ILE A 605 -7.47 -14.55 -32.23
N ASN A 606 -7.93 -14.35 -33.46
CA ASN A 606 -7.97 -15.42 -34.46
C ASN A 606 -6.57 -15.94 -34.81
N ASN A 607 -5.56 -15.05 -34.89
CA ASN A 607 -4.18 -15.45 -35.10
C ASN A 607 -3.57 -16.24 -33.94
N ASP A 608 -3.99 -15.96 -32.71
CA ASP A 608 -3.57 -16.73 -31.54
C ASP A 608 -4.20 -18.12 -31.50
N GLN A 609 -5.47 -18.25 -31.90
CA GLN A 609 -6.19 -19.52 -31.93
C GLN A 609 -5.73 -20.47 -33.06
N ASN A 610 -5.04 -19.95 -34.07
CA ASN A 610 -4.50 -20.73 -35.19
C ASN A 610 -3.07 -21.23 -34.95
N LYS A 611 -2.46 -20.93 -33.80
CA LYS A 611 -1.13 -21.42 -33.38
C LYS A 611 -1.29 -22.55 -32.37
#